data_AF-A0A2R6N0K3-F1
#
_entry.id   AF-A0A2R6N0K3-F1
#
_cell.length_a   1.000
_cell.length_b   1.000
_cell.length_c   1.000
_cell.angle_alpha   90.00
_cell.angle_beta   90.00
_cell.angle_gamma   90.00
#
_symmetry.space_group_name_H-M   'P 1'
#
loop_
_entity.id
_entity.type
_entity.pdbx_description
1 polymer ?
#
loop_
_entity_poly.entity_id
_entity_poly.type
_entity_poly.pdbx_seq_one_letter_code
_entity_poly.pdbx_strand_id
1 'polypeptide(L)'
;MADDEPEDIEEETEHQAVDGLTDIGGVGEDTAGSLREAGYETVEDLREASQDDLAAVDGVGTALAARVKAEVGDVEVSDDADAEVEESEDAPEPDTDEEDVAETETEADEDEDEGPEELTDISGVGESKAEALREAGYETVDQIRGASQDQLASVDSIGMALAARIKADVGDIDVSVTVESVPASPERSG
;
A
#
# COMPACT_ATOMS: atom_id res chain seq x y z
N MET A 1 -37.83 -45.91 32.75
CA MET A 1 -36.48 -46.48 32.98
C MET A 1 -35.99 -46.91 31.61
N ALA A 2 -35.09 -46.21 30.94
CA ALA A 2 -34.33 -44.97 31.17
C ALA A 2 -34.19 -44.36 29.75
N ASP A 3 -34.45 -43.06 29.58
CA ASP A 3 -33.40 -42.01 29.53
C ASP A 3 -32.50 -42.25 28.29
N ASP A 4 -32.83 -41.67 27.13
CA ASP A 4 -32.50 -40.29 26.69
C ASP A 4 -31.04 -40.19 26.18
N GLU A 5 -30.94 -39.92 24.88
CA GLU A 5 -29.82 -39.37 24.05
C GLU A 5 -28.42 -40.03 24.05
N PRO A 6 -27.83 -40.19 22.84
CA PRO A 6 -26.98 -39.11 22.34
C PRO A 6 -27.43 -38.56 20.98
N GLU A 7 -27.81 -37.28 20.94
CA GLU A 7 -27.95 -36.43 19.75
C GLU A 7 -26.65 -35.63 19.48
N ASP A 8 -25.48 -36.27 19.43
CA ASP A 8 -24.19 -35.56 19.27
C ASP A 8 -23.33 -36.17 18.14
N ILE A 9 -23.75 -36.02 16.88
CA ILE A 9 -22.86 -36.34 15.73
C ILE A 9 -22.86 -35.23 14.68
N GLU A 10 -23.49 -34.08 14.94
CA GLU A 10 -23.48 -32.94 14.00
C GLU A 10 -22.38 -31.92 14.33
N GLU A 11 -21.74 -31.97 15.51
CA GLU A 11 -20.71 -30.98 15.92
C GLU A 11 -19.28 -31.24 15.39
N GLU A 12 -18.94 -32.44 14.87
CA GLU A 12 -17.54 -32.75 14.50
C GLU A 12 -17.12 -32.14 13.15
N THR A 13 -18.06 -31.94 12.21
CA THR A 13 -17.78 -31.29 10.92
C THR A 13 -17.68 -29.77 11.03
N GLU A 14 -18.36 -29.18 12.02
CA GLU A 14 -18.41 -27.73 12.21
C GLU A 14 -17.07 -27.21 12.72
N HIS A 15 -16.44 -27.91 13.66
CA HIS A 15 -15.16 -27.50 14.23
C HIS A 15 -14.00 -27.55 13.22
N GLN A 16 -14.00 -28.56 12.34
CA GLN A 16 -12.92 -28.70 11.34
C GLN A 16 -13.01 -27.64 10.23
N ALA A 17 -14.21 -27.21 9.87
CA ALA A 17 -14.41 -26.11 8.91
C ALA A 17 -14.09 -24.74 9.53
N VAL A 18 -14.40 -24.55 10.83
CA VAL A 18 -14.06 -23.32 11.58
C VAL A 18 -12.54 -23.14 11.63
N ASP A 19 -11.80 -24.18 12.03
CA ASP A 19 -10.32 -24.13 12.11
C ASP A 19 -9.73 -23.73 10.76
N GLY A 20 -10.15 -24.41 9.68
CA GLY A 20 -9.57 -24.22 8.35
C GLY A 20 -9.78 -22.82 7.73
N LEU A 21 -10.86 -22.11 8.09
CA LEU A 21 -11.05 -20.72 7.67
C LEU A 21 -10.20 -19.76 8.51
N THR A 22 -10.10 -20.01 9.82
CA THR A 22 -9.29 -19.17 10.75
C THR A 22 -7.79 -19.40 10.65
N ASP A 23 -7.36 -20.52 10.05
CA ASP A 23 -5.97 -20.79 9.70
C ASP A 23 -5.44 -19.83 8.62
N ILE A 24 -6.32 -19.16 7.88
CA ILE A 24 -5.95 -18.22 6.81
C ILE A 24 -5.51 -16.89 7.43
N GLY A 25 -4.32 -16.42 7.07
CA GLY A 25 -3.72 -15.20 7.61
C GLY A 25 -4.63 -13.97 7.49
N GLY A 26 -5.21 -13.54 8.62
CA GLY A 26 -6.08 -12.36 8.70
C GLY A 26 -7.58 -12.66 8.78
N VAL A 27 -8.00 -13.93 8.68
CA VAL A 27 -9.40 -14.33 8.90
C VAL A 27 -9.59 -14.68 10.39
N GLY A 28 -10.24 -13.79 11.13
CA GLY A 28 -10.62 -14.05 12.53
C GLY A 28 -11.93 -14.82 12.66
N GLU A 29 -12.31 -15.20 13.89
CA GLU A 29 -13.59 -15.88 14.19
C GLU A 29 -14.80 -15.09 13.65
N ASP A 30 -14.79 -13.76 13.76
CA ASP A 30 -15.85 -12.88 13.27
C ASP A 30 -15.94 -12.90 11.72
N THR A 31 -14.80 -12.85 11.04
CA THR A 31 -14.72 -12.88 9.58
C THR A 31 -15.09 -14.26 9.03
N ALA A 32 -14.62 -15.34 9.68
CA ALA A 32 -14.99 -16.71 9.35
C ALA A 32 -16.49 -16.99 9.58
N GLY A 33 -17.09 -16.35 10.59
CA GLY A 33 -18.53 -16.37 10.80
C GLY A 33 -19.28 -15.71 9.63
N SER A 34 -18.84 -14.53 9.22
CA SER A 34 -19.45 -13.77 8.11
C SER A 34 -19.32 -14.47 6.76
N LEU A 35 -18.17 -15.12 6.51
CA LEU A 35 -17.94 -15.94 5.33
C LEU A 35 -18.89 -17.14 5.27
N ARG A 36 -19.12 -17.83 6.39
CA ARG A 36 -20.11 -18.92 6.47
C ARG A 36 -21.54 -18.43 6.23
N GLU A 37 -21.93 -17.29 6.80
CA GLU A 37 -23.25 -16.70 6.53
C GLU A 37 -23.43 -16.33 5.05
N ALA A 38 -22.34 -16.00 4.35
CA ALA A 38 -22.31 -15.78 2.91
C ALA A 38 -22.26 -17.08 2.08
N GLY A 39 -22.07 -18.24 2.72
CA GLY A 39 -22.01 -19.56 2.07
C GLY A 39 -20.60 -20.06 1.74
N TYR A 40 -19.56 -19.39 2.22
CA TYR A 40 -18.17 -19.83 2.10
C TYR A 40 -17.76 -20.58 3.36
N GLU A 41 -18.03 -21.88 3.38
CA GLU A 41 -17.81 -22.73 4.55
C GLU A 41 -16.40 -23.33 4.56
N THR A 42 -15.72 -23.37 3.41
CA THR A 42 -14.39 -23.98 3.26
C THR A 42 -13.42 -23.13 2.46
N VAL A 43 -12.13 -23.44 2.60
CA VAL A 43 -11.03 -22.85 1.82
C VAL A 43 -11.25 -23.00 0.31
N GLU A 44 -11.84 -24.11 -0.12
CA GLU A 44 -12.15 -24.35 -1.54
C GLU A 44 -13.25 -23.40 -2.04
N ASP A 45 -14.26 -23.11 -1.22
CA ASP A 45 -15.31 -22.14 -1.59
C ASP A 45 -14.71 -20.73 -1.76
N LEU A 46 -13.73 -20.36 -0.91
CA LEU A 46 -13.00 -19.10 -1.05
C LEU A 46 -12.15 -19.06 -2.31
N ARG A 47 -11.59 -20.20 -2.71
CA ARG A 47 -10.81 -20.33 -3.94
C ARG A 47 -11.68 -20.22 -5.18
N GLU A 48 -12.90 -20.75 -5.16
CA GLU A 48 -13.85 -20.63 -6.28
C GLU A 48 -14.48 -19.23 -6.34
N ALA A 49 -14.65 -18.56 -5.19
CA ALA A 49 -15.17 -17.20 -5.10
C ALA A 49 -14.28 -16.14 -5.75
N SER A 50 -14.87 -15.12 -6.37
CA SER A 50 -14.10 -13.98 -6.88
C SER A 50 -13.65 -13.08 -5.72
N GLN A 51 -12.55 -12.36 -5.91
CA GLN A 51 -12.08 -11.39 -4.91
C GLN A 51 -13.16 -10.33 -4.58
N ASP A 52 -13.91 -9.87 -5.59
CA ASP A 52 -15.03 -8.93 -5.39
C ASP A 52 -16.17 -9.54 -4.56
N ASP A 53 -16.47 -10.84 -4.75
CA ASP A 53 -17.50 -11.54 -4.00
C ASP A 53 -17.10 -11.70 -2.53
N LEU A 54 -15.82 -12.04 -2.28
CA LEU A 54 -15.26 -12.10 -0.93
C LEU A 54 -15.22 -10.72 -0.27
N ALA A 55 -14.84 -9.68 -1.01
CA ALA A 55 -14.79 -8.30 -0.50
C ALA A 55 -16.18 -7.73 -0.17
N ALA A 56 -17.25 -8.29 -0.76
CA ALA A 56 -18.62 -7.94 -0.45
C ALA A 56 -19.12 -8.52 0.89
N VAL A 57 -18.38 -9.47 1.47
CA VAL A 57 -18.67 -10.03 2.80
C VAL A 57 -18.27 -9.03 3.88
N ASP A 58 -19.17 -8.84 4.86
CA ASP A 58 -18.95 -7.93 5.98
C ASP A 58 -17.69 -8.36 6.76
N GLY A 59 -16.76 -7.42 6.95
CA GLY A 59 -15.49 -7.67 7.64
C GLY A 59 -14.34 -8.26 6.81
N VAL A 60 -14.54 -8.62 5.53
CA VAL A 60 -13.45 -9.07 4.64
C VAL A 60 -12.88 -7.87 3.88
N GLY A 61 -13.67 -7.15 3.10
CA GLY A 61 -13.17 -5.99 2.34
C GLY A 61 -12.04 -6.33 1.34
N THR A 62 -11.66 -5.36 0.51
CA THR A 62 -10.81 -5.63 -0.68
C THR A 62 -9.40 -6.11 -0.33
N ALA A 63 -8.80 -5.57 0.75
CA ALA A 63 -7.43 -5.90 1.14
C ALA A 63 -7.32 -7.32 1.71
N LEU A 64 -8.25 -7.72 2.58
CA LEU A 64 -8.29 -9.07 3.15
C LEU A 64 -8.69 -10.08 2.07
N ALA A 65 -9.66 -9.76 1.23
CA ALA A 65 -10.06 -10.61 0.11
C ALA A 65 -8.88 -10.92 -0.83
N ALA A 66 -8.06 -9.90 -1.16
CA ALA A 66 -6.85 -10.11 -1.97
C ALA A 66 -5.85 -11.05 -1.30
N ARG A 67 -5.64 -10.88 0.01
CA ARG A 67 -4.73 -11.70 0.80
C ARG A 67 -5.20 -13.15 0.93
N VAL A 68 -6.47 -13.34 1.24
CA VAL A 68 -7.13 -14.65 1.30
C VAL A 68 -7.02 -15.33 -0.07
N LYS A 69 -7.30 -14.61 -1.16
CA LYS A 69 -7.20 -15.15 -2.53
C LYS A 69 -5.79 -15.56 -2.90
N ALA A 70 -4.78 -14.82 -2.44
CA ALA A 70 -3.38 -15.22 -2.60
C ALA A 70 -3.09 -16.49 -1.79
N GLU A 71 -3.42 -16.52 -0.49
CA GLU A 71 -3.13 -17.67 0.38
C GLU A 71 -3.79 -18.98 -0.09
N VAL A 72 -5.04 -18.92 -0.55
CA VAL A 72 -5.79 -20.11 -1.03
C VAL A 72 -5.51 -20.43 -2.51
N GLY A 73 -4.99 -19.46 -3.27
CA GLY A 73 -4.71 -19.57 -4.70
C GLY A 73 -3.26 -19.96 -5.04
N ASP A 74 -2.30 -19.75 -4.13
CA ASP A 74 -0.87 -20.01 -4.37
C ASP A 74 -0.49 -21.50 -4.29
N VAL A 75 -1.43 -22.37 -3.89
CA VAL A 75 -1.26 -23.85 -3.90
C VAL A 75 -1.52 -24.42 -5.31
N GLU A 76 -0.78 -23.96 -6.31
CA GLU A 76 -0.56 -24.70 -7.57
C GLU A 76 0.91 -24.67 -7.98
N VAL A 77 1.74 -25.44 -7.26
CA VAL A 77 3.09 -25.77 -7.70
C VAL A 77 3.20 -27.27 -8.03
N SER A 78 2.98 -27.53 -9.32
CA SER A 78 3.71 -28.43 -10.24
C SER A 78 3.67 -29.97 -10.09
N ASP A 79 3.03 -30.64 -11.06
CA ASP A 79 3.54 -31.86 -11.73
C ASP A 79 2.91 -32.03 -13.13
N ASP A 80 3.34 -31.24 -14.12
CA ASP A 80 3.55 -31.71 -15.52
C ASP A 80 4.13 -30.56 -16.35
N ALA A 81 5.36 -30.75 -16.83
CA ALA A 81 5.95 -29.91 -17.85
C ALA A 81 5.74 -30.59 -19.21
N ASP A 82 4.84 -30.07 -20.06
CA ASP A 82 5.02 -30.08 -21.52
C ASP A 82 4.06 -29.13 -22.27
N ALA A 83 4.66 -28.28 -23.10
CA ALA A 83 4.16 -27.80 -24.39
C ALA A 83 3.08 -26.70 -24.50
N GLU A 84 3.58 -25.53 -24.93
CA GLU A 84 2.98 -24.60 -25.90
C GLU A 84 1.74 -23.79 -25.47
N VAL A 85 1.97 -22.65 -24.82
CA VAL A 85 1.08 -21.48 -24.90
C VAL A 85 1.94 -20.22 -25.11
N GLU A 86 1.92 -19.69 -26.33
CA GLU A 86 2.14 -18.26 -26.57
C GLU A 86 0.94 -17.51 -25.98
N GLU A 87 1.17 -16.61 -25.02
CA GLU A 87 0.77 -15.19 -25.07
C GLU A 87 0.79 -14.55 -23.67
N SER A 88 1.62 -13.50 -23.57
CA SER A 88 1.65 -12.40 -22.59
C SER A 88 2.30 -12.61 -21.22
N GLU A 89 3.59 -12.24 -21.19
CA GLU A 89 4.26 -11.41 -20.17
C GLU A 89 3.34 -10.81 -19.09
N ASP A 90 3.49 -11.26 -17.85
CA ASP A 90 3.66 -10.37 -16.69
C ASP A 90 4.33 -11.15 -15.54
N ALA A 91 5.65 -11.04 -15.51
CA ALA A 91 6.46 -11.19 -14.31
C ALA A 91 7.31 -9.93 -14.25
N PRO A 92 7.48 -9.34 -13.07
CA PRO A 92 8.83 -9.43 -12.52
C PRO A 92 8.89 -9.92 -11.08
N GLU A 93 10.08 -10.40 -10.80
CA GLU A 93 10.52 -11.23 -9.70
C GLU A 93 10.50 -10.53 -8.32
N PRO A 94 10.39 -11.30 -7.23
CA PRO A 94 10.58 -10.80 -5.87
C PRO A 94 12.08 -10.69 -5.55
N ASP A 95 12.60 -9.47 -5.48
CA ASP A 95 13.88 -9.21 -4.83
C ASP A 95 13.66 -8.96 -3.35
N THR A 96 14.32 -9.81 -2.58
CA THR A 96 14.52 -9.75 -1.14
C THR A 96 15.37 -8.54 -0.79
N ASP A 97 14.96 -7.73 0.19
CA ASP A 97 15.93 -7.12 1.10
C ASP A 97 15.36 -7.02 2.51
N GLU A 98 16.27 -7.23 3.44
CA GLU A 98 16.14 -7.53 4.86
C GLU A 98 16.15 -6.22 5.66
N GLU A 99 15.61 -6.26 6.89
CA GLU A 99 15.75 -5.21 7.93
C GLU A 99 14.97 -3.90 7.64
N ASP A 100 14.33 -3.19 8.56
CA ASP A 100 14.55 -3.00 9.97
C ASP A 100 13.24 -2.41 10.52
N VAL A 101 12.67 -3.04 11.54
CA VAL A 101 11.63 -2.41 12.37
C VAL A 101 12.31 -1.35 13.24
N ALA A 102 12.66 -0.23 12.61
CA ALA A 102 12.93 1.00 13.32
C ALA A 102 11.58 1.50 13.84
N GLU A 103 11.21 1.02 15.03
CA GLU A 103 10.29 1.71 15.92
C GLU A 103 10.92 3.07 16.28
N THR A 104 10.88 4.04 15.36
CA THR A 104 11.12 5.42 15.72
C THR A 104 9.84 5.96 16.34
N GLU A 105 9.76 5.78 17.65
CA GLU A 105 9.11 6.75 18.52
C GLU A 105 9.56 8.15 18.07
N THR A 106 8.66 8.96 17.54
CA THR A 106 8.83 10.40 17.64
C THR A 106 7.48 11.00 17.99
N GLU A 107 7.48 11.45 19.23
CA GLU A 107 6.45 12.26 19.86
C GLU A 107 6.14 13.49 19.02
N ALA A 108 4.87 13.90 19.10
CA ALA A 108 4.37 15.28 19.11
C ALA A 108 5.24 16.37 18.49
N ASP A 109 4.66 17.16 17.59
CA ASP A 109 4.61 18.59 17.84
C ASP A 109 3.38 19.23 17.18
N GLU A 110 2.82 20.19 17.92
CA GLU A 110 1.70 21.02 17.52
C GLU A 110 2.30 22.26 16.85
N ASP A 111 2.70 22.19 15.58
CA ASP A 111 3.30 23.35 14.90
C ASP A 111 2.41 23.89 13.77
N GLU A 112 1.95 25.12 14.00
CA GLU A 112 1.22 25.98 13.07
C GLU A 112 2.14 26.56 11.97
N ASP A 113 2.91 25.72 11.28
CA ASP A 113 3.65 26.11 10.06
C ASP A 113 2.87 25.62 8.83
N GLU A 114 2.40 26.54 7.99
CA GLU A 114 1.38 26.34 6.95
C GLU A 114 1.86 25.50 5.73
N GLY A 115 2.67 24.45 5.91
CA GLY A 115 3.22 23.60 4.86
C GLY A 115 3.29 22.11 5.20
N PRO A 116 3.53 21.24 4.21
CA PRO A 116 3.64 19.79 4.42
C PRO A 116 4.89 19.47 5.25
N GLU A 117 4.72 18.69 6.31
CA GLU A 117 5.80 18.26 7.21
C GLU A 117 6.43 16.94 6.73
N GLU A 118 5.59 16.02 6.26
CA GLU A 118 6.01 14.76 5.69
C GLU A 118 5.94 14.75 4.16
N LEU A 119 6.70 13.86 3.53
CA LEU A 119 6.63 13.65 2.08
C LEU A 119 5.23 13.22 1.63
N THR A 120 4.53 12.47 2.47
CA THR A 120 3.17 11.96 2.23
C THR A 120 2.08 13.03 2.38
N ASP A 121 2.37 14.15 3.04
CA ASP A 121 1.43 15.28 3.13
C ASP A 121 1.38 16.09 1.83
N ILE A 122 2.37 15.91 0.96
CA ILE A 122 2.45 16.60 -0.33
C ILE A 122 1.35 16.11 -1.27
N SER A 123 0.60 17.04 -1.86
CA SER A 123 -0.51 16.72 -2.75
C SER A 123 -0.08 15.86 -3.95
N GLY A 124 -0.45 14.57 -3.92
CA GLY A 124 -0.16 13.60 -4.97
C GLY A 124 1.02 12.65 -4.68
N VAL A 125 1.70 12.83 -3.55
CA VAL A 125 2.72 11.92 -3.03
C VAL A 125 2.07 11.04 -1.97
N GLY A 126 1.97 9.74 -2.24
CA GLY A 126 1.55 8.74 -1.25
C GLY A 126 2.77 7.93 -0.81
N GLU A 127 2.60 6.93 0.07
CA GLU A 127 3.72 6.15 0.62
C GLU A 127 4.69 5.65 -0.44
N SER A 128 4.21 5.04 -1.53
CA SER A 128 5.08 4.50 -2.59
C SER A 128 5.93 5.57 -3.29
N LYS A 129 5.41 6.79 -3.43
CA LYS A 129 6.16 7.89 -4.08
C LYS A 129 7.10 8.58 -3.10
N ALA A 130 6.70 8.68 -1.84
CA ALA A 130 7.55 9.15 -0.77
C ALA A 130 8.74 8.20 -0.58
N GLU A 131 8.52 6.89 -0.70
CA GLU A 131 9.57 5.87 -0.69
C GLU A 131 10.54 6.04 -1.85
N ALA A 132 10.03 6.16 -3.09
CA ALA A 132 10.87 6.41 -4.26
C ALA A 132 11.69 7.72 -4.12
N LEU A 133 11.15 8.74 -3.47
CA LEU A 133 11.87 9.97 -3.14
C LEU A 133 12.98 9.72 -2.11
N ARG A 134 12.71 8.98 -1.04
CA ARG A 134 13.73 8.58 -0.04
C ARG A 134 14.85 7.77 -0.68
N GLU A 135 14.53 6.80 -1.53
CA GLU A 135 15.50 6.01 -2.29
C GLU A 135 16.35 6.86 -3.24
N ALA A 136 15.75 7.91 -3.82
CA ALA A 136 16.47 8.89 -4.63
C ALA A 136 17.27 9.92 -3.81
N GLY A 137 17.23 9.84 -2.48
CA GLY A 137 17.94 10.74 -1.55
C GLY A 137 17.19 12.04 -1.23
N TYR A 138 15.87 12.07 -1.44
CA TYR A 138 14.96 13.14 -1.03
C TYR A 138 14.11 12.67 0.16
N GLU A 139 14.74 12.56 1.31
CA GLU A 139 14.13 12.05 2.54
C GLU A 139 13.24 13.10 3.23
N THR A 140 13.43 14.38 2.91
CA THR A 140 12.69 15.48 3.55
C THR A 140 12.13 16.50 2.56
N VAL A 141 11.07 17.21 2.97
CA VAL A 141 10.40 18.24 2.17
C VAL A 141 11.37 19.37 1.76
N ASP A 142 12.32 19.74 2.62
CA ASP A 142 13.35 20.74 2.30
C ASP A 142 14.29 20.30 1.17
N GLN A 143 14.63 19.00 1.11
CA GLN A 143 15.45 18.46 0.01
C GLN A 143 14.69 18.53 -1.32
N ILE A 144 13.39 18.24 -1.31
CA ILE A 144 12.51 18.39 -2.48
C ILE A 144 12.38 19.86 -2.88
N ARG A 145 12.24 20.77 -1.91
CA ARG A 145 12.16 22.22 -2.16
C ARG A 145 13.43 22.75 -2.84
N GLY A 146 14.59 22.22 -2.49
CA GLY A 146 15.89 22.54 -3.10
C GLY A 146 16.18 21.80 -4.42
N ALA A 147 15.42 20.75 -4.73
CA ALA A 147 15.55 20.01 -5.98
C ALA A 147 14.87 20.74 -7.14
N SER A 148 15.46 20.61 -8.33
CA SER A 148 14.83 21.09 -9.57
C SER A 148 13.70 20.15 -9.99
N GLN A 149 12.68 20.68 -10.67
CA GLN A 149 11.59 19.87 -11.22
C GLN A 149 12.11 18.70 -12.08
N ASP A 150 13.14 18.92 -12.90
CA ASP A 150 13.76 17.87 -13.71
C ASP A 150 14.42 16.77 -12.86
N GLN A 151 14.99 17.13 -11.70
CA GLN A 151 15.62 16.18 -10.79
C GLN A 151 14.58 15.32 -10.08
N LEU A 152 13.44 15.92 -9.71
CA LEU A 152 12.30 15.18 -9.15
C LEU A 152 11.62 14.31 -10.21
N ALA A 153 11.49 14.80 -11.44
CA ALA A 153 10.90 14.07 -12.55
C ALA A 153 11.74 12.90 -13.06
N SER A 154 13.00 12.82 -12.62
CA SER A 154 13.91 11.71 -12.89
C SER A 154 13.72 10.54 -11.91
N VAL A 155 12.96 10.72 -10.83
CA VAL A 155 12.67 9.66 -9.85
C VAL A 155 11.65 8.70 -10.47
N ASP A 156 11.90 7.40 -10.35
CA ASP A 156 10.98 6.36 -10.77
C ASP A 156 9.61 6.58 -10.11
N SER A 157 8.54 6.55 -10.90
CA SER A 157 7.16 6.90 -10.49
C SER A 157 6.83 8.40 -10.30
N ILE A 158 7.78 9.32 -10.48
CA ILE A 158 7.52 10.77 -10.47
C ILE A 158 7.70 11.34 -11.88
N GLY A 159 6.59 11.47 -12.60
CA GLY A 159 6.60 12.13 -13.91
C GLY A 159 6.72 13.66 -13.80
N MET A 160 7.08 14.34 -14.91
CA MET A 160 7.20 15.81 -14.98
C MET A 160 5.95 16.56 -14.48
N ALA A 161 4.75 16.02 -14.72
CA ALA A 161 3.50 16.63 -14.26
C ALA A 161 3.35 16.57 -12.73
N LEU A 162 3.76 15.47 -12.11
CA LEU A 162 3.72 15.31 -10.66
C LEU A 162 4.82 16.15 -10.00
N ALA A 163 6.03 16.14 -10.55
CA ALA A 163 7.13 16.97 -10.06
C ALA A 163 6.75 18.46 -10.03
N ALA A 164 6.02 18.95 -11.04
CA ALA A 164 5.51 20.33 -11.06
C ALA A 164 4.55 20.60 -9.88
N ARG A 165 3.65 19.65 -9.60
CA ARG A 165 2.66 19.75 -8.54
C ARG A 165 3.31 19.73 -7.16
N ILE A 166 4.19 18.76 -6.93
CA ILE A 166 5.02 18.64 -5.73
C ILE A 166 5.75 19.95 -5.49
N LYS A 167 6.38 20.50 -6.53
CA LYS A 167 7.18 21.72 -6.39
C LYS A 167 6.34 22.97 -6.08
N ALA A 168 5.11 23.04 -6.59
CA ALA A 168 4.14 24.08 -6.21
C ALA A 168 3.71 23.92 -4.75
N ASP A 169 3.43 22.69 -4.31
CA ASP A 169 2.95 22.41 -2.97
C ASP A 169 4.02 22.66 -1.90
N VAL A 170 5.27 22.23 -2.14
CA VAL A 170 6.38 22.37 -1.19
C VAL A 170 7.12 23.70 -1.30
N GLY A 171 6.94 24.47 -2.37
CA GLY A 171 7.63 25.75 -2.46
C GLY A 171 7.16 26.72 -3.53
N ASP A 172 5.84 26.95 -3.61
CA ASP A 172 5.26 28.18 -4.17
C ASP A 172 5.36 29.38 -3.20
N ILE A 173 6.32 29.39 -2.26
CA ILE A 173 6.75 30.62 -1.58
C ILE A 173 7.98 31.17 -2.29
N ASP A 174 7.88 31.35 -3.60
CA ASP A 174 8.73 32.31 -4.31
C ASP A 174 8.04 33.67 -4.24
N VAL A 175 7.92 34.22 -3.03
CA VAL A 175 7.74 35.66 -2.85
C VAL A 175 9.04 36.29 -3.28
N SER A 176 9.14 36.50 -4.59
CA SER A 176 10.10 37.38 -5.23
C SER A 176 9.93 38.78 -4.63
N VAL A 177 10.56 39.02 -3.47
CA VAL A 177 10.99 40.38 -3.15
C VAL A 177 12.01 40.72 -4.22
N THR A 178 11.50 41.38 -5.25
CA THR A 178 12.28 41.99 -6.30
C THR A 178 13.18 43.01 -5.63
N VAL A 179 14.39 42.60 -5.24
CA VAL A 179 15.50 43.53 -5.06
C VAL A 179 15.89 43.96 -6.46
N GLU A 180 15.12 44.93 -6.96
CA GLU A 180 15.56 45.84 -8.00
C GLU A 180 16.75 46.62 -7.42
N SER A 181 17.94 46.02 -7.49
CA SER A 181 19.18 46.77 -7.32
C SER A 181 19.35 47.61 -8.59
N VAL A 182 18.75 48.79 -8.56
CA VAL A 182 18.92 49.89 -9.51
C VAL A 182 20.39 49.98 -9.91
N PRO A 183 20.76 49.90 -11.20
CA PRO A 183 22.13 50.12 -11.62
C PRO A 183 22.47 51.59 -11.40
N ALA A 184 23.15 51.88 -10.29
CA ALA A 184 23.77 53.17 -10.06
C ALA A 184 24.82 53.39 -11.16
N SER A 185 24.49 54.26 -12.11
CA SER A 185 25.37 54.70 -13.19
C SER A 185 26.63 55.32 -12.60
N PRO A 186 27.85 54.92 -13.00
CA PRO A 186 29.02 55.74 -12.71
C PRO A 186 29.05 56.89 -13.71
N GLU A 187 28.37 57.99 -13.37
CA GLU A 187 28.82 59.30 -13.84
C GLU A 187 30.14 59.63 -13.13
N ARG A 188 31.26 59.51 -13.85
CA ARG A 188 32.41 60.39 -13.64
C ARG A 188 33.23 60.52 -14.92
N SER A 189 32.81 61.49 -15.71
CA SER A 189 33.67 62.36 -16.51
C SER A 189 34.57 63.17 -15.56
N GLY A 190 35.85 63.33 -15.90
CA GLY A 190 36.80 64.21 -15.20
C GLY A 190 38.24 63.75 -15.29
#